data_AF-A0A2I0V7K0-F1
#
_entry.id   AF-A0A2I0V7K0-F1
#
_cell.length_a   1.000
_cell.length_b   1.000
_cell.length_c   1.000
_cell.angle_alpha   90.00
_cell.angle_beta   90.00
_cell.angle_gamma   90.00
#
_symmetry.space_group_name_H-M   'P 1'
#
loop_
_entity.id
_entity.type
_entity.pdbx_description
1 polymer ?
#
loop_
_entity_poly.entity_id
_entity_poly.type
_entity_poly.pdbx_seq_one_letter_code
_entity_poly.pdbx_strand_id
1 'polypeptide(L)'
;MSANLIIVPIINEKYWTLLVGNLSKKRWEFFDSLPKATHKAIFSDVISHLYVDSKNAWHDDIRNWPIETIKNVSTQNNNVDCGMFICKYMEAVIQLEPVQWELLKDWQSSIALFRAELAYGILCTNIQ
;
A
#
# COMPACT_ATOMS: atom_id res chain seq x y z
N MET A 1 -2.84 11.58 17.87
CA MET A 1 -1.88 11.28 16.79
C MET A 1 -2.45 11.85 15.51
N SER A 2 -1.77 12.79 14.86
CA SER A 2 -2.15 13.19 13.50
C SER A 2 -1.74 12.04 12.57
N ALA A 3 -2.70 11.39 11.94
CA ALA A 3 -2.40 10.42 10.88
C ALA A 3 -1.79 11.19 9.70
N ASN A 4 -0.51 10.95 9.38
CA ASN A 4 0.19 11.60 8.28
C ASN A 4 0.12 10.81 6.97
N LEU A 5 -0.55 9.66 6.99
CA LEU A 5 -0.67 8.75 5.86
C LEU A 5 -2.13 8.45 5.55
N ILE A 6 -2.46 8.42 4.27
CA ILE A 6 -3.69 7.87 3.70
C ILE A 6 -3.32 6.51 3.10
N ILE A 7 -3.95 5.42 3.53
CA ILE A 7 -3.63 4.07 3.05
C ILE A 7 -4.82 3.53 2.26
N VAL A 8 -4.61 3.24 0.98
CA VAL A 8 -5.67 2.82 0.04
C VAL A 8 -5.25 1.52 -0.66
N PRO A 9 -5.58 0.35 -0.09
CA PRO A 9 -5.48 -0.92 -0.80
C PRO A 9 -6.48 -0.95 -1.95
N ILE A 10 -6.02 -1.32 -3.13
CA ILE A 10 -6.84 -1.32 -4.35
C ILE A 10 -6.84 -2.72 -4.94
N ILE A 11 -8.03 -3.26 -5.18
CA ILE A 11 -8.21 -4.45 -5.99
C ILE A 11 -8.72 -4.04 -7.37
N ASN A 12 -7.96 -4.38 -8.40
CA ASN A 12 -8.40 -4.26 -9.80
C ASN A 12 -8.37 -5.64 -10.44
N GLU A 13 -9.53 -6.10 -10.90
CA GLU A 13 -9.77 -7.49 -11.31
C GLU A 13 -9.37 -8.49 -10.22
N LYS A 14 -8.15 -9.05 -10.30
CA LYS A 14 -7.59 -10.05 -9.39
C LYS A 14 -6.30 -9.60 -8.71
N TYR A 15 -5.81 -8.39 -9.00
CA TYR A 15 -4.52 -7.90 -8.53
C TYR A 15 -4.71 -6.86 -7.44
N TRP A 16 -3.98 -7.05 -6.35
CA TRP A 16 -3.88 -6.08 -5.27
C TRP A 16 -2.72 -5.14 -5.52
N THR A 17 -2.98 -3.84 -5.40
CA THR A 17 -2.02 -2.75 -5.42
C THR A 17 -2.26 -1.83 -4.23
N LEU A 18 -1.34 -0.90 -3.96
CA LEU A 18 -1.48 0.03 -2.85
C LEU A 18 -1.12 1.45 -3.27
N LEU A 19 -1.99 2.39 -2.93
CA LEU A 19 -1.67 3.82 -2.90
C LEU A 19 -1.50 4.27 -1.44
N VAL A 20 -0.42 5.00 -1.18
CA VAL A 20 -0.16 5.66 0.09
C VAL A 20 -0.05 7.17 -0.15
N GLY A 21 -0.98 7.95 0.39
CA GLY A 21 -0.93 9.40 0.36
C GLY A 21 -0.12 9.93 1.53
N ASN A 22 1.02 10.58 1.29
CA ASN A 22 1.81 11.22 2.33
C ASN A 22 1.36 12.69 2.49
N LEU A 23 0.65 12.98 3.58
CA LEU A 23 0.08 14.31 3.85
C LEU A 23 1.16 15.39 4.02
N SER A 24 2.31 15.03 4.60
CA SER A 24 3.42 15.98 4.81
C SER A 24 4.16 16.30 3.51
N LYS A 25 4.37 15.30 2.65
CA LYS A 25 5.07 15.43 1.37
C LYS A 25 4.13 15.82 0.21
N LYS A 26 2.81 15.79 0.44
CA LYS A 26 1.76 16.06 -0.55
C LYS A 26 1.95 15.28 -1.86
N ARG A 27 2.14 13.97 -1.74
CA ARG A 27 2.33 13.05 -2.87
C ARG A 27 1.65 11.72 -2.60
N TRP A 28 1.36 11.01 -3.67
CA TRP A 28 0.94 9.61 -3.65
C TRP A 28 2.12 8.70 -3.95
N GLU A 29 2.23 7.62 -3.21
CA GLU A 29 3.24 6.57 -3.37
C GLU A 29 2.54 5.28 -3.78
N PHE A 30 2.90 4.77 -4.96
CA PHE A 30 2.30 3.58 -5.55
C PHE A 30 3.21 2.36 -5.38
N PHE A 31 2.63 1.28 -4.86
CA PHE A 31 3.25 -0.01 -4.68
C PHE A 31 2.56 -1.10 -5.50
N ASP A 32 3.37 -1.89 -6.19
CA ASP A 32 2.95 -3.02 -7.02
C ASP A 32 3.93 -4.16 -6.85
N SER A 33 3.46 -5.26 -6.27
CA SER A 33 4.26 -6.46 -6.09
C SER A 33 4.40 -7.27 -7.37
N LEU A 34 3.59 -7.00 -8.40
CA LEU A 34 3.70 -7.60 -9.72
C LEU A 34 3.61 -6.49 -10.79
N PRO A 35 4.66 -5.67 -10.96
CA PRO A 35 4.64 -4.46 -11.76
C PRO A 35 4.06 -4.64 -13.16
N LYS A 36 2.93 -3.99 -13.44
CA LYS A 36 2.37 -3.86 -14.79
C LYS A 36 1.99 -2.42 -15.07
N ALA A 37 2.33 -1.93 -16.27
CA ALA A 37 2.06 -0.55 -16.67
C ALA A 37 0.57 -0.20 -16.57
N THR A 38 -0.31 -1.16 -16.83
CA THR A 38 -1.77 -1.00 -16.80
C THR A 38 -2.33 -0.79 -15.41
N HIS A 39 -1.67 -1.27 -14.34
CA HIS A 39 -2.19 -1.14 -12.98
C HIS A 39 -2.29 0.32 -12.53
N LYS A 40 -1.46 1.22 -13.09
CA LYS A 40 -1.49 2.65 -12.76
C LYS A 40 -2.66 3.41 -13.35
N ALA A 41 -3.33 2.86 -14.37
CA ALA A 41 -4.34 3.58 -15.13
C ALA A 41 -5.56 4.00 -14.28
N ILE A 42 -5.84 3.27 -13.20
CA ILE A 42 -7.04 3.46 -12.37
C ILE A 42 -6.84 4.44 -11.19
N PHE A 43 -5.61 4.90 -10.92
CA PHE A 43 -5.34 5.65 -9.69
C PHE A 43 -5.95 7.02 -9.65
N SER A 44 -6.01 7.72 -10.79
CA SER A 44 -6.69 9.02 -10.88
C SER A 44 -8.17 8.88 -10.49
N ASP A 45 -8.82 7.81 -10.94
CA ASP A 45 -10.23 7.55 -10.63
C ASP A 45 -10.38 7.18 -9.16
N VAL A 46 -9.54 6.28 -8.63
CA VAL A 46 -9.56 5.90 -7.21
C VAL A 46 -9.37 7.12 -6.29
N ILE A 47 -8.39 7.98 -6.57
CA ILE A 47 -8.13 9.20 -5.78
C ILE A 47 -9.31 10.17 -5.90
N SER A 48 -9.89 10.30 -7.10
CA SER A 48 -11.07 11.15 -7.32
C SER A 48 -12.28 10.66 -6.53
N HIS A 49 -12.56 9.35 -6.56
CA HIS A 49 -13.63 8.73 -5.76
C HIS A 49 -13.38 8.93 -4.27
N LEU A 50 -12.16 8.65 -3.79
CA LEU A 50 -11.80 8.89 -2.40
C LEU A 50 -12.06 10.34 -1.99
N TYR A 51 -11.62 11.32 -2.78
CA TYR A 51 -11.81 12.74 -2.49
C TYR A 51 -13.29 13.14 -2.43
N VAL A 52 -14.11 12.64 -3.37
CA VAL A 52 -15.55 12.93 -3.38
C VAL A 52 -16.25 12.30 -2.17
N ASP A 53 -15.97 11.03 -1.87
CA ASP A 53 -16.65 10.27 -0.80
C ASP A 53 -16.28 10.78 0.59
N SER A 54 -15.06 11.27 0.75
CA SER A 54 -14.57 11.86 2.00
C SER A 54 -14.98 13.32 2.21
N LYS A 55 -15.62 13.96 1.22
CA LYS A 55 -16.13 15.34 1.31
C LYS A 55 -15.04 16.33 1.78
N ASN A 56 -15.31 17.09 2.85
CA ASN A 56 -14.43 18.11 3.42
C ASN A 56 -13.40 17.53 4.42
N ALA A 57 -13.07 16.24 4.34
CA ALA A 57 -12.08 15.62 5.21
C ALA A 57 -10.65 16.16 5.00
N TRP A 58 -10.41 16.84 3.87
CA TRP A 58 -9.09 17.33 3.49
C TRP A 58 -9.06 18.85 3.43
N HIS A 59 -7.97 19.43 3.94
CA HIS A 59 -7.67 20.86 3.78
C HIS A 59 -7.06 21.19 2.41
N ASP A 60 -6.63 20.17 1.68
CA ASP A 60 -5.97 20.27 0.39
C ASP A 60 -6.65 19.34 -0.62
N ASP A 61 -6.55 19.66 -1.90
CA ASP A 61 -7.10 18.83 -2.97
C ASP A 61 -6.10 17.70 -3.30
N ILE A 62 -6.28 16.56 -2.64
CA ILE A 62 -5.40 15.39 -2.76
C ILE A 62 -5.33 14.84 -4.19
N ARG A 63 -6.26 15.19 -5.07
CA ARG A 63 -6.26 14.77 -6.49
C ARG A 63 -5.13 15.42 -7.28
N ASN A 64 -4.63 16.57 -6.84
CA ASN A 64 -3.57 17.32 -7.51
C ASN A 64 -2.17 16.86 -7.12
N TRP A 65 -2.05 15.96 -6.15
CA TRP A 65 -0.76 15.47 -5.69
C TRP A 65 -0.12 14.53 -6.73
N PRO A 66 1.19 14.64 -6.99
CA PRO A 66 1.87 13.76 -7.93
C PRO A 66 1.86 12.31 -7.44
N ILE A 67 1.80 11.36 -8.38
CA ILE A 67 1.86 9.92 -8.11
C ILE A 67 3.26 9.40 -8.45
N GLU A 68 4.00 8.96 -7.44
CA GLU A 68 5.32 8.36 -7.56
C GLU A 68 5.23 6.84 -7.44
N THR A 69 5.82 6.12 -8.39
CA THR A 69 5.96 4.66 -8.27
C THR A 69 7.18 4.33 -7.46
N ILE A 70 6.99 3.64 -6.35
CA ILE A 70 8.09 3.25 -5.49
C ILE A 70 8.84 2.09 -6.15
N LYS A 71 10.12 2.31 -6.38
CA LYS A 71 11.03 1.35 -7.02
C LYS A 71 11.74 0.54 -5.94
N ASN A 72 12.40 -0.54 -6.36
CA ASN A 72 13.21 -1.38 -5.50
C ASN A 72 12.44 -1.98 -4.31
N VAL A 73 11.11 -2.11 -4.41
CA VAL A 73 10.32 -2.88 -3.44
C VAL A 73 10.50 -4.37 -3.72
N SER A 74 10.35 -5.23 -2.70
CA SER A 74 10.31 -6.68 -2.95
C SER A 74 9.10 -7.02 -3.83
N THR A 75 9.27 -7.86 -4.84
CA THR A 75 8.19 -8.29 -5.76
C THR A 75 7.83 -9.75 -5.54
N GLN A 76 6.61 -10.13 -5.93
CA GLN A 76 6.17 -11.52 -5.95
C GLN A 76 6.57 -12.22 -7.25
N ASN A 77 6.58 -13.55 -7.24
CA ASN A 77 6.83 -14.37 -8.44
C ASN A 77 5.68 -15.34 -8.77
N ASN A 78 4.52 -15.17 -8.13
CA ASN A 78 3.29 -15.94 -8.39
C ASN A 78 2.07 -15.02 -8.47
N ASN A 79 0.85 -15.57 -8.53
CA ASN A 79 -0.40 -14.78 -8.68
C ASN A 79 -1.28 -14.74 -7.42
N VAL A 80 -0.84 -15.31 -6.30
CA VAL A 80 -1.67 -15.49 -5.08
C VAL A 80 -1.16 -14.71 -3.86
N ASP A 81 0.04 -14.15 -3.95
CA ASP A 81 0.69 -13.46 -2.83
C ASP A 81 0.50 -11.94 -2.82
N CYS A 82 -0.09 -11.33 -3.86
CA CYS A 82 -0.21 -9.87 -3.96
C CYS A 82 -0.84 -9.23 -2.72
N GLY A 83 -1.91 -9.83 -2.17
CA GLY A 83 -2.52 -9.34 -0.93
C GLY A 83 -1.55 -9.34 0.27
N MET A 84 -0.71 -10.37 0.40
CA MET A 84 0.31 -10.42 1.47
C MET A 84 1.39 -9.36 1.28
N PHE A 85 1.84 -9.13 0.05
CA PHE A 85 2.79 -8.05 -0.23
C PHE A 85 2.19 -6.69 0.10
N ILE A 86 0.92 -6.45 -0.25
CA ILE A 86 0.24 -5.20 0.14
C ILE A 86 0.20 -5.02 1.65
N CYS A 87 -0.11 -6.07 2.42
CA CYS A 87 -0.04 -6.02 3.89
C CYS A 87 1.36 -5.65 4.40
N LYS A 88 2.42 -6.25 3.86
CA LYS A 88 3.80 -5.96 4.27
C LYS A 88 4.26 -4.56 3.83
N TYR A 89 3.81 -4.04 2.68
CA TYR A 89 4.06 -2.66 2.31
C TYR A 89 3.39 -1.69 3.29
N MET A 90 2.12 -1.93 3.65
CA MET A 90 1.40 -1.12 4.64
C MET A 90 2.13 -1.13 5.99
N GLU A 91 2.53 -2.30 6.46
CA GLU A 91 3.29 -2.45 7.70
C GLU A 91 4.57 -1.62 7.68
N ALA A 92 5.36 -1.72 6.60
CA ALA A 92 6.61 -0.98 6.45
C ALA A 92 6.40 0.54 6.46
N VAL A 93 5.44 1.08 5.71
CA VAL A 93 5.19 2.54 5.68
C VAL A 93 4.61 3.07 6.99
N ILE A 94 3.91 2.24 7.77
CA ILE A 94 3.38 2.64 9.08
C ILE A 94 4.49 2.63 10.15
N GLN A 95 5.38 1.64 10.13
CA GLN A 95 6.34 1.40 11.21
C GLN A 95 7.70 2.06 10.99
N LEU A 96 8.09 2.35 9.75
CA LEU A 96 9.43 2.82 9.40
C LEU A 96 9.38 4.23 8.78
N GLU A 97 10.10 5.19 9.36
CA GLU A 97 10.31 6.52 8.77
C GLU A 97 11.80 6.91 8.91
N PRO A 98 12.59 6.99 7.81
CA PRO A 98 12.22 6.65 6.42
C PRO A 98 12.28 5.13 6.15
N VAL A 99 11.47 4.65 5.20
CA VAL A 99 11.57 3.27 4.71
C VAL A 99 12.75 3.12 3.74
N GLN A 100 13.68 2.20 4.03
CA GLN A 100 14.79 1.83 3.14
C GLN A 100 14.42 0.57 2.34
N TRP A 101 13.70 0.73 1.23
CA TRP A 101 13.14 -0.38 0.43
C TRP A 101 14.19 -1.33 -0.15
N GLU A 102 15.39 -0.83 -0.41
CA GLU A 102 16.55 -1.61 -0.83
C GLU A 102 16.98 -2.67 0.21
N LEU A 103 16.68 -2.47 1.49
CA LEU A 103 16.99 -3.43 2.56
C LEU A 103 15.85 -4.44 2.80
N LEU A 104 14.63 -4.13 2.36
CA LEU A 104 13.45 -4.97 2.53
C LEU A 104 13.28 -5.90 1.32
N LYS A 105 14.14 -6.92 1.24
CA LYS A 105 14.21 -7.88 0.13
C LYS A 105 13.73 -9.28 0.52
N ASP A 106 13.62 -10.13 -0.50
CA ASP A 106 13.38 -11.58 -0.37
C ASP A 106 12.11 -11.97 0.39
N TRP A 107 11.10 -11.10 0.36
CA TRP A 107 9.81 -11.37 1.01
C TRP A 107 9.14 -12.63 0.46
N GLN A 108 9.36 -12.95 -0.81
CA GLN A 108 8.77 -14.11 -1.46
C GLN A 108 9.15 -15.42 -0.76
N SER A 109 10.38 -15.57 -0.26
CA SER A 109 10.78 -16.75 0.53
C SER A 109 10.17 -16.80 1.93
N SER A 110 9.76 -15.65 2.47
CA SER A 110 9.15 -15.53 3.79
C SER A 110 7.62 -15.52 3.79
N ILE A 111 6.98 -15.66 2.62
CA ILE A 111 5.50 -15.58 2.50
C ILE A 111 4.79 -16.59 3.41
N ALA A 112 5.30 -17.82 3.52
CA ALA A 112 4.69 -18.82 4.39
C ALA A 112 4.65 -18.35 5.86
N LEU A 113 5.76 -17.75 6.32
CA LEU A 113 5.84 -17.14 7.65
C LEU A 113 4.89 -15.95 7.77
N PHE A 114 4.91 -15.01 6.81
CA PHE A 114 4.04 -13.83 6.85
C PHE A 114 2.55 -14.18 6.86
N ARG A 115 2.15 -15.24 6.15
CA ARG A 115 0.77 -15.76 6.18
C ARG A 115 0.41 -16.30 7.56
N ALA A 116 1.32 -17.04 8.19
CA ALA A 116 1.14 -17.56 9.54
C ALA A 116 1.06 -16.44 10.58
N GLU A 117 1.95 -15.44 10.48
CA GLU A 117 1.95 -14.25 11.34
C GLU A 117 0.66 -13.44 11.19
N LEU A 118 0.19 -13.21 9.95
CA LEU A 118 -1.07 -12.51 9.70
C LEU A 118 -2.26 -13.28 10.30
N ALA A 119 -2.32 -14.60 10.08
CA ALA A 119 -3.38 -15.44 10.64
C ALA A 119 -3.36 -15.41 12.18
N TYR A 120 -2.18 -15.52 12.78
CA TYR A 120 -2.00 -15.39 14.23
C TYR A 120 -2.45 -14.01 14.73
N GLY A 121 -2.06 -12.93 14.05
CA GLY A 121 -2.50 -11.58 14.37
C GLY A 121 -4.02 -11.46 14.38
N ILE A 122 -4.68 -11.87 13.29
CA ILE A 122 -6.14 -11.80 13.19
C ILE A 122 -6.83 -12.58 14.31
N LEU A 123 -6.36 -13.80 14.59
CA LEU A 123 -7.01 -14.73 15.52
C LEU A 123 -6.69 -14.47 16.99
N CYS A 124 -5.48 -14.00 17.31
CA CYS A 124 -4.98 -13.99 18.68
C CYS A 124 -4.77 -12.60 19.27
N THR A 125 -4.66 -11.54 18.47
CA THR A 125 -4.47 -10.17 19.02
C THR A 125 -5.78 -9.40 19.23
N ASN A 126 -6.91 -9.93 18.75
CA ASN A 126 -8.25 -9.35 18.94
C ASN A 126 -9.07 -10.05 20.05
N ILE A 127 -8.47 -11.01 20.77
CA ILE A 127 -9.06 -11.65 21.96
C ILE A 127 -8.35 -11.08 23.20
N GLN A 128 -8.65 -9.82 23.52
CA GLN A 128 -8.38 -9.21 24.83
C GLN A 128 -9.57 -8.36 25.24
#